data_AF-A0A0F9IW88-F1
#
_entry.id   AF-A0A0F9IW88-F1
#
_cell.length_a   1.000
_cell.length_b   1.000
_cell.length_c   1.000
_cell.angle_alpha   90.00
_cell.angle_beta   90.00
_cell.angle_gamma   90.00
#
_symmetry.space_group_name_H-M   'P 1'
#
loop_
_entity.id
_entity.type
_entity.pdbx_description
1 polymer ?
#
loop_
_entity_poly.entity_id
_entity_poly.type
_entity_poly.pdbx_seq_one_letter_code
_entity_poly.pdbx_strand_id
1 'polypeptide(L)'
;MSKYIFESKGDDLYIKGGYLSKPTKVIKAFESFNGWYWFAFELVQTQDSDMGDGKVIEGDKIYYGLVQGQEEELGDFSEGEILSLGSKAWEIPKKNYAWSGRRN
;
A
#
# COMPACT_ATOMS: atom_id res chain seq x y z
N MET A 1 -13.37 -14.75 0.38
CA MET A 1 -13.89 -13.48 -0.16
C MET A 1 -13.20 -12.35 0.58
N SER A 2 -12.71 -11.34 -0.14
CA SER A 2 -12.08 -10.16 0.46
C SER A 2 -13.06 -9.46 1.40
N LYS A 3 -12.54 -8.92 2.52
CA LYS A 3 -13.33 -8.07 3.43
C LYS A 3 -13.50 -6.65 2.89
N TYR A 4 -12.74 -6.30 1.86
CA TYR A 4 -12.63 -4.96 1.32
C TYR A 4 -13.19 -4.88 -0.11
N ILE A 5 -13.81 -3.74 -0.42
CA ILE A 5 -14.42 -3.46 -1.71
C ILE A 5 -13.67 -2.29 -2.35
N PHE A 6 -13.24 -2.49 -3.60
CA PHE A 6 -12.46 -1.54 -4.39
C PHE A 6 -13.37 -0.78 -5.36
N GLU A 7 -13.49 0.53 -5.17
CA GLU A 7 -14.31 1.44 -5.98
C GLU A 7 -13.43 2.46 -6.70
N SER A 8 -13.53 2.52 -8.03
CA SER A 8 -12.79 3.49 -8.83
C SER A 8 -13.70 4.65 -9.22
N LYS A 9 -13.17 5.88 -9.14
CA LYS A 9 -13.85 7.11 -9.59
C LYS A 9 -12.88 7.91 -10.44
N GLY A 10 -12.98 7.76 -11.76
CA GLY A 10 -11.93 8.22 -12.68
C GLY A 10 -10.61 7.48 -12.39
N ASP A 11 -9.52 8.24 -12.25
CA ASP A 11 -8.19 7.70 -11.91
C ASP A 11 -7.97 7.51 -10.40
N ASP A 12 -8.94 7.88 -9.56
CA ASP A 12 -8.84 7.68 -8.12
C ASP A 12 -9.41 6.31 -7.71
N LEU A 13 -8.77 5.69 -6.72
CA LEU A 13 -9.22 4.46 -6.08
C LEU A 13 -9.66 4.73 -4.64
N TYR A 14 -10.79 4.14 -4.27
CA TYR A 14 -11.35 4.14 -2.93
C TYR A 14 -11.53 2.71 -2.44
N ILE A 15 -11.24 2.48 -1.17
CA ILE A 15 -11.41 1.18 -0.51
C ILE A 15 -12.40 1.35 0.65
N LYS A 16 -13.34 0.42 0.79
CA LYS A 16 -14.32 0.40 1.88
C LYS A 16 -14.52 -1.03 2.40
N GLY A 17 -15.13 -1.17 3.58
CA GLY A 17 -15.35 -2.47 4.22
C GLY A 17 -14.25 -2.84 5.20
N GLY A 18 -14.25 -4.11 5.65
CA GLY A 18 -13.39 -4.57 6.74
C GLY A 18 -13.55 -3.71 7.99
N TYR A 19 -12.45 -3.08 8.43
CA TYR A 19 -12.42 -2.20 9.59
C TYR A 19 -12.52 -0.70 9.24
N LEU A 20 -12.70 -0.35 7.96
CA LEU A 20 -12.85 1.04 7.53
C LEU A 20 -14.26 1.56 7.81
N SER A 21 -14.36 2.67 8.53
CA SER A 21 -15.65 3.31 8.86
C SER A 21 -16.30 4.03 7.67
N LYS A 22 -15.52 4.36 6.64
CA LYS A 22 -15.96 5.05 5.42
C LYS A 22 -15.10 4.66 4.22
N PRO A 23 -15.59 4.86 2.98
CA PRO A 23 -14.73 4.78 1.80
C PRO A 23 -13.54 5.70 1.94
N THR A 24 -12.35 5.13 1.85
CA THR A 24 -11.08 5.82 2.09
C THR A 24 -10.28 5.86 0.80
N LYS A 25 -9.77 7.04 0.47
CA LYS A 25 -9.06 7.29 -0.78
C LYS A 25 -7.64 6.76 -0.69
N VAL A 26 -7.20 6.06 -1.73
CA VAL A 26 -5.80 5.67 -1.91
C VAL A 26 -5.00 6.88 -2.39
N ILE A 27 -4.01 7.30 -1.60
CA ILE A 27 -3.12 8.42 -1.92
C ILE A 27 -1.81 7.96 -2.56
N LYS A 28 -1.40 6.73 -2.27
CA LYS A 28 -0.22 6.08 -2.83
C LYS A 28 -0.44 4.58 -2.89
N ALA A 29 0.13 3.89 -3.87
CA ALA A 29 0.04 2.45 -3.95
C ALA A 29 1.30 1.81 -4.51
N PHE A 30 1.59 0.60 -4.05
CA PHE A 30 2.70 -0.22 -4.49
C PHE A 30 2.21 -1.61 -4.84
N GLU A 31 2.87 -2.26 -5.79
CA GLU A 31 2.66 -3.67 -6.10
C GLU A 31 3.99 -4.41 -6.18
N SER A 32 3.94 -5.71 -5.99
CA SER A 32 5.09 -6.60 -6.16
C SER A 32 4.90 -7.59 -7.30
N PHE A 33 6.01 -8.17 -7.76
CA PHE A 33 6.02 -9.21 -8.79
C PHE A 33 5.21 -10.46 -8.44
N ASN A 34 4.97 -10.72 -7.15
CA ASN A 34 4.22 -11.87 -6.65
C ASN A 34 2.76 -11.52 -6.26
N GLY A 35 2.26 -10.35 -6.66
CA GLY A 35 0.85 -9.97 -6.50
C GLY A 35 0.47 -9.49 -5.10
N TRP A 36 1.44 -9.01 -4.33
CA TRP A 36 1.16 -8.22 -3.13
C TRP A 36 0.88 -6.78 -3.54
N TYR A 37 -0.01 -6.13 -2.80
CA TYR A 37 -0.32 -4.71 -2.97
C TYR A 37 -0.29 -4.00 -1.62
N TRP A 38 0.17 -2.74 -1.63
CA TRP A 38 0.11 -1.84 -0.48
C TRP A 38 -0.63 -0.58 -0.91
N PHE A 39 -1.77 -0.29 -0.30
CA PHE A 39 -2.61 0.86 -0.61
C PHE A 39 -2.61 1.84 0.56
N ALA A 40 -1.85 2.93 0.43
CA ALA A 40 -1.73 3.96 1.45
C ALA A 40 -2.95 4.88 1.46
N PHE A 41 -3.45 5.18 2.65
CA PHE A 41 -4.55 6.13 2.89
C PHE A 41 -4.05 7.45 3.46
N GLU A 42 -3.01 7.40 4.30
CA GLU A 42 -2.40 8.56 4.94
C GLU A 42 -0.91 8.35 5.18
N LEU A 43 -0.14 9.45 5.13
CA LEU A 43 1.25 9.47 5.62
C LEU A 43 1.20 9.71 7.12
N VAL A 44 1.66 8.75 7.91
CA VAL A 44 1.63 8.81 9.38
C VAL A 44 2.82 9.63 9.88
N GLN A 45 4.01 9.28 9.43
CA GLN A 45 5.24 9.94 9.85
C GLN A 45 6.39 9.73 8.86
N THR A 46 7.47 10.44 9.11
CA THR A 46 8.77 10.23 8.47
C THR A 46 9.80 9.95 9.56
N GLN A 47 10.60 8.91 9.39
CA GLN A 47 11.59 8.45 10.36
C GLN A 47 12.79 7.84 9.66
N ASP A 48 13.90 7.67 10.38
CA ASP A 48 14.96 6.79 9.92
C ASP A 48 14.61 5.35 10.32
N SER A 49 14.65 4.42 9.38
CA SER A 49 14.28 3.01 9.59
C SER A 49 15.51 2.12 9.49
N ASP A 50 15.81 1.38 10.56
CA ASP A 50 16.84 0.33 10.57
C ASP A 50 16.22 -0.98 10.05
N MET A 51 16.81 -1.51 8.98
CA MET A 51 16.35 -2.72 8.29
C MET A 51 16.85 -4.01 8.98
N GLY A 52 17.62 -3.90 10.06
CA GLY A 52 18.16 -5.03 10.81
C GLY A 52 19.36 -5.72 10.14
N ASP A 53 19.76 -5.29 8.95
CA ASP A 53 20.95 -5.74 8.22
C ASP A 53 22.10 -4.70 8.26
N GLY A 54 21.99 -3.71 9.14
CA GLY A 54 22.93 -2.60 9.27
C GLY A 54 22.73 -1.48 8.23
N LYS A 55 21.69 -1.56 7.39
CA LYS A 55 21.28 -0.46 6.52
C LYS A 55 20.20 0.36 7.19
N VAL A 56 20.38 1.67 7.14
CA VAL A 56 19.39 2.67 7.56
C VAL A 56 18.79 3.30 6.32
N ILE A 57 17.47 3.35 6.26
CA ILE A 57 16.73 4.15 5.29
C ILE A 57 16.47 5.50 5.94
N GLU A 58 17.23 6.51 5.53
CA GLU A 58 17.04 7.88 6.02
C GLU A 58 15.75 8.48 5.44
N GLY A 59 14.96 9.14 6.31
CA GLY A 59 13.73 9.82 5.89
C GLY A 59 12.67 8.89 5.29
N ASP A 60 12.61 7.65 5.77
CA ASP A 60 11.60 6.66 5.40
C ASP A 60 10.18 7.16 5.75
N LYS A 61 9.23 6.90 4.85
CA LYS A 61 7.85 7.31 5.00
C LYS A 61 7.00 6.12 5.43
N ILE A 62 6.34 6.29 6.57
CA ILE A 62 5.42 5.30 7.11
C ILE A 62 4.00 5.71 6.74
N TYR A 63 3.31 4.83 6.03
CA TYR A 63 1.93 5.04 5.62
C TYR A 63 1.01 4.10 6.37
N TYR A 64 -0.16 4.58 6.76
CA TYR A 64 -1.26 3.73 7.18
C TYR A 64 -2.10 3.35 5.96
N GLY A 65 -2.44 2.07 5.83
CA GLY A 65 -3.18 1.59 4.68
C GLY A 65 -3.52 0.11 4.70
N LEU A 66 -3.97 -0.39 3.56
CA LEU A 66 -4.31 -1.79 3.36
C LEU A 66 -3.17 -2.52 2.64
N VAL A 67 -2.68 -3.59 3.25
CA VAL A 67 -1.81 -4.58 2.61
C VAL A 67 -2.66 -5.76 2.14
N GLN A 68 -2.55 -6.08 0.85
CA GLN A 68 -3.22 -7.21 0.23
C GLN A 68 -2.15 -8.23 -0.19
N GLY A 69 -1.83 -9.16 0.69
CA GLY A 69 -0.80 -10.19 0.49
C GLY A 69 -1.39 -11.60 0.52
N GLN A 70 -0.80 -12.47 1.35
CA GLN A 70 -1.40 -13.76 1.70
C GLN A 70 -2.71 -13.57 2.47
N GLU A 71 -2.68 -12.68 3.45
CA GLU A 71 -3.85 -12.18 4.17
C GLU A 71 -4.02 -10.68 3.90
N GLU A 72 -5.22 -10.17 4.20
CA GLU A 72 -5.52 -8.75 4.12
C GLU A 72 -5.30 -8.10 5.49
N GLU A 73 -4.38 -7.14 5.57
CA GLU A 73 -3.99 -6.48 6.81
C GLU A 73 -4.15 -4.97 6.69
N LEU A 74 -4.71 -4.35 7.73
CA LEU A 74 -4.87 -2.91 7.81
C LEU A 74 -3.93 -2.38 8.90
N GLY A 75 -2.99 -1.53 8.52
CA GLY A 75 -1.95 -1.07 9.43
C GLY A 75 -0.89 -0.21 8.74
N ASP A 76 0.18 0.05 9.49
CA ASP A 76 1.30 0.87 9.04
C ASP A 76 2.30 0.04 8.23
N PHE A 77 2.85 0.61 7.17
CA PHE A 77 3.92 0.00 6.39
C PHE A 77 4.93 1.05 5.91
N SER A 78 6.18 0.60 5.74
CA SER A 78 7.31 1.41 5.29
C SER A 78 7.39 1.45 3.76
N GLU A 79 7.42 2.65 3.18
CA GLU A 79 7.71 2.83 1.74
C GLU A 79 9.16 2.43 1.42
N GLY A 80 10.10 2.78 2.29
CA GLY A 80 11.51 2.45 2.15
C GLY A 80 11.73 0.94 2.08
N GLU A 81 11.10 0.17 2.96
CA GLU A 81 11.17 -1.29 2.98
C GLU A 81 10.65 -1.87 1.66
N ILE A 82 9.50 -1.40 1.17
CA ILE A 82 8.93 -1.85 -0.11
C ILE A 82 9.90 -1.57 -1.26
N LEU A 83 10.45 -0.35 -1.35
CA LEU A 83 11.36 0.03 -2.42
C LEU A 83 12.73 -0.66 -2.31
N SER A 84 13.14 -1.06 -1.10
CA SER A 84 14.38 -1.84 -0.88
C SER A 84 14.34 -3.21 -1.57
N LEU A 85 13.14 -3.72 -1.91
CA LEU A 85 12.95 -4.95 -2.68
C LEU A 85 13.42 -4.81 -4.14
N GLY A 86 13.76 -3.59 -4.58
CA GLY A 86 14.28 -3.30 -5.91
C GLY A 86 13.27 -3.67 -7.00
N SER A 87 13.70 -4.40 -8.03
CA SER A 87 12.83 -4.79 -9.15
C SER A 87 11.68 -5.74 -8.77
N LYS A 88 11.55 -6.12 -7.50
CA LYS A 88 10.49 -6.99 -6.99
C LYS A 88 9.25 -6.22 -6.51
N ALA A 89 9.36 -4.91 -6.26
CA ALA A 89 8.21 -4.07 -5.91
C ALA A 89 8.39 -2.66 -6.47
N TRP A 90 7.29 -2.02 -6.85
CA TRP A 90 7.32 -0.69 -7.45
C TRP A 90 6.07 0.11 -7.09
N GLU A 91 6.20 1.43 -7.15
CA GLU A 91 5.07 2.34 -7.07
C GLU A 91 4.17 2.15 -8.29
N ILE A 92 2.88 1.96 -8.05
CA ILE A 92 1.88 1.85 -9.10
C ILE A 92 1.65 3.25 -9.69
N PRO A 93 1.73 3.43 -11.02
CA PRO A 93 1.34 4.70 -11.63
C PRO A 93 -0.13 5.01 -11.32
N LYS A 94 -0.45 6.25 -10.93
CA LYS A 94 -1.80 6.64 -10.51
C LYS A 94 -2.92 6.22 -11.48
N LYS A 95 -2.69 6.38 -12.79
CA LYS A 95 -3.62 5.94 -13.86
C LYS A 95 -3.99 4.44 -13.82
N ASN A 96 -3.17 3.62 -13.16
CA ASN A 96 -3.39 2.18 -13.04
C ASN A 96 -4.15 1.80 -11.76
N TYR A 97 -4.36 2.72 -10.81
CA TYR A 97 -5.01 2.43 -9.52
C TYR A 97 -6.37 1.77 -9.71
N ALA A 98 -7.13 2.17 -10.73
CA ALA A 98 -8.45 1.61 -10.98
C ALA A 98 -8.46 0.09 -11.27
N TRP A 99 -7.31 -0.47 -11.67
CA TRP A 99 -7.16 -1.86 -12.08
C TRP A 99 -6.43 -2.73 -11.06
N SER A 100 -5.69 -2.12 -10.13
CA SER A 100 -4.84 -2.81 -9.15
C SER A 100 -5.63 -3.47 -8.02
N GLY A 101 -5.14 -4.60 -7.51
CA GLY A 101 -5.66 -5.30 -6.32
C GLY A 101 -7.04 -5.94 -6.43
N ARG A 102 -7.64 -5.94 -7.62
CA ARG A 102 -8.95 -6.58 -7.86
C ARG A 102 -8.77 -8.10 -7.91
N ARG A 103 -9.18 -8.80 -6.84
CA ARG A 103 -9.23 -10.27 -6.75
C ARG A 103 -10.68 -10.74 -6.94
N ASN A 104 -10.88 -11.79 -7.75
CA ASN A 104 -12.19 -12.41 -8.01
C ASN A 104 -12.64 -13.29 -6.84
#